data_AF-A0A3M8L3I0-F1
#
_entry.id   AF-A0A3M8L3I0-F1
#
_cell.length_a   1.000
_cell.length_b   1.000
_cell.length_c   1.000
_cell.angle_alpha   90.00
_cell.angle_beta   90.00
_cell.angle_gamma   90.00
#
_symmetry.space_group_name_H-M   'P 1'
#
loop_
_entity.id
_entity.type
_entity.pdbx_description
1 polymer ?
#
loop_
_entity_poly.entity_id
_entity_poly.type
_entity_poly.pdbx_seq_one_letter_code
_entity_poly.pdbx_strand_id
1 'polypeptide(L)'
;MTVELLVLLASGAAGAVLGGLLRLPMWPITGALLGSAVANVLLATTVSMPAGLSFFAQVLVGTAVGASVLPGFVKQLRTLILPAVAVTAILVAAGLSAAVLMSAWGLVGPRESLLGMIPGGVGEMVAASAALGADSALVAGMHVIRLLITLWTLPLLVRWAMSWRRGPREAEQ
;
A
#
# COMPACT_ATOMS: atom_id res chain seq x y z
N MET A 1 -17.86 -4.14 -21.07
CA MET A 1 -16.55 -3.46 -20.99
C MET A 1 -16.63 -1.98 -20.58
N THR A 2 -17.22 -1.07 -21.36
CA THR A 2 -17.25 0.38 -21.01
C THR A 2 -18.16 0.71 -19.83
N VAL A 3 -19.36 0.13 -19.77
CA VAL A 3 -20.32 0.37 -18.67
C VAL A 3 -19.78 -0.15 -17.34
N GLU A 4 -19.22 -1.36 -17.31
CA GLU A 4 -18.66 -1.95 -16.09
C GLU A 4 -17.44 -1.16 -15.59
N LEU A 5 -16.60 -0.67 -16.50
CA LEU A 5 -15.48 0.20 -16.16
C LEU A 5 -15.96 1.53 -15.55
N LEU A 6 -17.01 2.14 -16.12
CA LEU A 6 -17.62 3.35 -15.56
C LEU A 6 -18.21 3.09 -14.17
N VAL A 7 -18.87 1.94 -13.97
CA VAL A 7 -19.40 1.53 -12.66
C VAL A 7 -18.26 1.33 -11.65
N LEU A 8 -17.15 0.71 -12.04
CA LEU A 8 -15.98 0.54 -11.17
C LEU A 8 -15.31 1.87 -10.81
N LEU A 9 -15.15 2.77 -11.77
CA LEU A 9 -14.60 4.10 -11.53
C LEU A 9 -15.53 4.94 -10.64
N ALA A 10 -16.84 4.90 -10.89
CA ALA A 10 -17.83 5.62 -10.11
C ALA A 10 -17.94 5.07 -8.67
N SER A 11 -17.96 3.75 -8.51
CA SER A 11 -17.99 3.10 -7.19
C SER A 11 -16.69 3.30 -6.41
N GLY A 12 -15.53 3.29 -7.09
CA GLY A 12 -14.26 3.69 -6.49
C GLY A 12 -14.26 5.15 -6.02
N ALA A 13 -14.72 6.08 -6.86
CA ALA A 13 -14.83 7.48 -6.48
C ALA A 13 -15.80 7.69 -5.30
N ALA A 14 -16.97 7.06 -5.33
CA ALA A 14 -17.94 7.09 -4.23
C ALA A 14 -17.35 6.48 -2.95
N GLY A 15 -16.65 5.35 -3.07
CA GLY A 15 -15.96 4.70 -1.96
C GLY A 15 -14.87 5.58 -1.35
N ALA A 16 -14.10 6.31 -2.16
CA ALA A 16 -13.12 7.28 -1.67
C ALA A 16 -13.78 8.42 -0.87
N VAL A 17 -14.86 9.01 -1.40
CA VAL A 17 -15.61 10.07 -0.71
C VAL A 17 -16.21 9.57 0.61
N LEU A 18 -16.84 8.41 0.60
CA LEU A 18 -17.38 7.76 1.79
C LEU A 18 -16.28 7.41 2.80
N GLY A 19 -15.13 6.93 2.33
CA GLY A 19 -13.96 6.66 3.15
C GLY A 19 -13.44 7.92 3.85
N GLY A 20 -13.48 9.06 3.17
CA GLY A 20 -13.15 10.36 3.76
C GLY A 20 -14.14 10.75 4.87
N LEU A 21 -15.44 10.53 4.65
CA LEU A 21 -16.49 10.78 5.64
C LEU A 21 -16.36 9.87 6.88
N LEU A 22 -16.01 8.60 6.66
CA LEU A 22 -15.76 7.61 7.72
C LEU A 22 -14.37 7.77 8.39
N ARG A 23 -13.57 8.76 7.96
CA ARG A 23 -12.20 9.01 8.44
C ARG A 23 -11.30 7.77 8.35
N LEU A 24 -11.44 7.01 7.27
CA LEU A 24 -10.55 5.89 7.01
C LEU A 24 -9.11 6.38 6.80
N PRO A 25 -8.11 5.65 7.31
CA PRO A 25 -6.74 5.99 7.05
C PRO A 25 -6.44 5.82 5.55
N MET A 26 -5.67 6.73 4.97
CA MET A 26 -5.40 6.75 3.52
C MET A 26 -6.70 6.67 2.69
N TRP A 27 -7.76 7.38 3.13
CA TRP A 27 -9.11 7.32 2.56
C TRP A 27 -9.19 7.36 1.02
N PRO A 28 -8.35 8.09 0.25
CA PRO A 28 -8.47 8.09 -1.20
C PRO A 28 -8.15 6.71 -1.78
N ILE A 29 -7.20 5.99 -1.21
CA ILE A 29 -6.75 4.67 -1.69
C ILE A 29 -7.63 3.58 -1.10
N THR A 30 -7.82 3.58 0.22
CA THR A 30 -8.57 2.54 0.93
C THR A 30 -10.05 2.58 0.56
N GLY A 31 -10.65 3.77 0.51
CA GLY A 31 -12.03 3.96 0.08
C GLY A 31 -12.25 3.58 -1.38
N ALA A 32 -11.36 3.99 -2.29
CA ALA A 32 -11.47 3.63 -3.71
C ALA A 32 -11.34 2.12 -3.95
N LEU A 33 -10.43 1.45 -3.24
CA LEU A 33 -10.25 0.01 -3.35
C LEU A 33 -11.44 -0.75 -2.76
N LEU A 34 -11.98 -0.32 -1.62
CA LEU A 34 -13.17 -0.94 -1.03
C LEU A 34 -14.41 -0.72 -1.90
N GLY A 35 -14.63 0.49 -2.39
CA GLY A 35 -15.76 0.82 -3.26
C GLY A 35 -15.74 0.01 -4.55
N SER A 36 -14.59 -0.05 -5.22
CA SER A 36 -14.42 -0.85 -6.44
C SER A 36 -14.49 -2.35 -6.17
N ALA A 37 -13.95 -2.86 -5.05
CA ALA A 37 -14.05 -4.27 -4.67
C ALA A 37 -15.51 -4.70 -4.40
N VAL A 38 -16.28 -3.90 -3.65
CA VAL A 38 -17.70 -4.17 -3.39
C VAL A 38 -18.50 -4.21 -4.68
N ALA A 39 -18.30 -3.23 -5.57
CA ALA A 39 -18.94 -3.25 -6.88
C ALA A 39 -18.54 -4.47 -7.71
N ASN A 40 -17.25 -4.83 -7.71
CA ASN A 40 -16.76 -5.97 -8.46
C ASN A 40 -17.41 -7.30 -7.99
N VAL A 41 -17.58 -7.47 -6.68
CA VAL A 41 -18.25 -8.65 -6.10
C VAL A 41 -19.75 -8.65 -6.42
N LEU A 42 -20.44 -7.51 -6.26
CA LEU A 42 -21.87 -7.42 -6.48
C LEU A 42 -22.27 -7.61 -7.95
N LEU A 43 -21.46 -7.09 -8.88
CA LEU A 43 -21.73 -7.21 -10.30
C LEU A 43 -21.08 -8.45 -10.95
N ALA A 44 -20.32 -9.25 -10.18
CA ALA A 44 -19.54 -10.39 -10.67
C ALA A 44 -18.69 -10.07 -11.91
N THR A 45 -18.19 -8.83 -11.98
CA THR A 45 -17.45 -8.34 -13.14
C THR A 45 -15.99 -8.75 -13.09
N THR A 46 -15.39 -9.00 -14.24
CA THR A 46 -13.95 -9.18 -14.40
C THR A 46 -13.44 -8.13 -15.39
N VAL A 47 -13.47 -6.87 -14.97
CA VAL A 47 -12.99 -5.77 -15.81
C VAL A 47 -11.48 -5.64 -15.66
N SER A 48 -10.77 -5.94 -16.74
CA SER A 48 -9.38 -5.56 -16.87
C SER A 48 -9.26 -4.06 -17.13
N MET A 49 -8.43 -3.38 -16.33
CA MET A 49 -8.15 -1.96 -16.52
C MET A 49 -7.44 -1.74 -17.88
N PRO A 50 -7.92 -0.83 -18.74
CA PRO A 50 -7.23 -0.53 -20.00
C PRO A 50 -5.82 0.01 -19.73
N ALA A 51 -4.82 -0.52 -20.45
CA ALA A 51 -3.41 -0.16 -20.25
C ALA A 51 -3.15 1.36 -20.34
N GLY A 52 -3.84 2.05 -21.24
CA GLY A 52 -3.75 3.51 -21.38
C GLY A 52 -4.18 4.25 -20.10
N LEU A 53 -5.27 3.82 -19.46
CA LEU A 53 -5.77 4.47 -18.24
C LEU A 53 -4.82 4.26 -17.06
N SER A 54 -4.30 3.04 -16.89
CA SER A 54 -3.28 2.73 -15.88
C SER A 54 -2.01 3.56 -16.08
N PHE A 55 -1.56 3.71 -17.33
CA PHE A 55 -0.40 4.53 -17.67
C PHE A 55 -0.62 6.01 -17.31
N PHE A 56 -1.75 6.60 -17.69
CA PHE A 56 -2.08 7.97 -17.34
C PHE A 56 -2.17 8.18 -15.81
N ALA A 57 -2.77 7.24 -15.09
CA ALA A 57 -2.85 7.28 -13.63
C ALA A 57 -1.44 7.23 -12.99
N GLN A 58 -0.56 6.37 -13.48
CA GLN A 58 0.83 6.29 -13.01
C GLN A 58 1.62 7.56 -13.28
N VAL A 59 1.46 8.18 -14.46
CA VAL A 59 2.10 9.47 -14.77
C VAL A 59 1.63 10.56 -13.82
N LEU A 60 0.33 10.61 -13.51
CA LEU A 60 -0.22 11.61 -12.59
C LEU A 60 0.30 11.41 -11.16
N VAL A 61 0.26 10.17 -10.65
CA VAL A 61 0.76 9.84 -9.31
C VAL A 61 2.27 10.08 -9.23
N GLY A 62 3.03 9.66 -10.24
CA GLY A 62 4.47 9.87 -10.32
C GLY A 62 4.84 11.35 -10.33
N THR A 63 4.07 12.17 -11.05
CA THR A 63 4.26 13.63 -11.08
C THR A 63 3.91 14.26 -9.74
N ALA A 64 2.83 13.85 -9.09
CA ALA A 64 2.46 14.32 -7.75
C ALA A 64 3.52 13.97 -6.69
N VAL A 65 4.02 12.73 -6.71
CA VAL A 65 5.11 12.28 -5.84
C VAL A 65 6.40 13.05 -6.17
N GLY A 66 6.74 13.23 -7.44
CA GLY A 66 7.91 14.01 -7.86
C GLY A 66 7.85 15.46 -7.42
N ALA A 67 6.68 16.10 -7.53
CA ALA A 67 6.46 17.48 -7.07
C ALA A 67 6.56 17.64 -5.54
N SER A 68 6.42 16.55 -4.77
CA SER A 68 6.62 16.56 -3.31
C SER A 68 8.10 16.62 -2.89
N VAL A 69 9.04 16.45 -3.82
CA VAL A 69 10.48 16.51 -3.55
C VAL A 69 10.93 17.97 -3.46
N LEU A 70 11.24 18.44 -2.24
CA LEU A 70 11.70 19.81 -2.01
C LEU A 70 13.17 20.02 -2.44
N PRO A 71 13.57 21.27 -2.78
CA PRO A 71 14.95 21.59 -3.18
C PRO A 71 16.03 21.21 -2.15
N GLY A 72 15.70 21.12 -0.86
CA GLY A 72 16.60 20.70 0.21
C GLY A 72 16.71 19.19 0.44
N PHE A 73 15.84 18.39 -0.18
CA PHE A 73 15.73 16.95 0.06
C PHE A 73 17.01 16.21 -0.30
N VAL A 74 17.66 16.56 -1.42
CA VAL A 74 18.89 15.92 -1.89
C VAL A 74 20.04 16.07 -0.88
N LYS A 75 20.13 17.22 -0.20
CA LYS A 75 21.16 17.47 0.80
C LYS A 75 20.94 16.61 2.06
N GLN A 76 19.69 16.49 2.52
CA GLN A 76 19.32 15.61 3.63
C GLN A 76 19.48 14.12 3.25
N LEU A 77 19.21 13.78 1.99
CA LEU A 77 19.36 12.42 1.50
C LEU A 77 20.81 11.93 1.64
N ARG A 78 21.81 12.78 1.38
CA ARG A 78 23.23 12.40 1.57
C ARG A 78 23.56 11.97 3.00
N THR A 79 22.97 12.62 4.00
CA THR A 79 23.15 12.25 5.42
C THR A 79 22.33 11.03 5.82
N LEU A 80 21.20 10.79 5.14
CA LEU A 80 20.27 9.71 5.47
C LEU A 80 20.43 8.48 4.57
N ILE A 81 21.28 8.51 3.56
CA ILE A 81 21.38 7.43 2.56
C ILE A 81 21.80 6.11 3.20
N LEU A 82 22.75 6.13 4.16
CA LEU A 82 23.21 4.93 4.83
C LEU A 82 22.10 4.28 5.68
N PRO A 83 21.43 5.00 6.61
CA PRO A 83 20.30 4.42 7.33
C PRO A 83 19.12 4.07 6.41
N ALA A 84 18.86 4.84 5.35
CA ALA A 84 17.79 4.54 4.39
C ALA A 84 18.05 3.23 3.64
N VAL A 85 19.27 3.00 3.15
CA VAL A 85 19.67 1.75 2.50
C VAL A 85 19.59 0.58 3.47
N ALA A 86 20.07 0.76 4.71
CA ALA A 86 19.99 -0.28 5.73
C ALA A 86 18.54 -0.68 6.04
N VAL A 87 17.66 0.30 6.28
CA VAL A 87 16.22 0.04 6.52
C VAL A 87 15.57 -0.62 5.30
N THR A 88 15.89 -0.14 4.10
CA THR A 88 15.35 -0.73 2.87
C THR A 88 15.78 -2.18 2.71
N ALA A 89 17.05 -2.49 2.94
CA ALA A 89 17.57 -3.85 2.88
C ALA A 89 16.89 -4.77 3.92
N ILE A 90 16.68 -4.28 5.14
CA ILE A 90 15.95 -5.02 6.20
C ILE A 90 14.51 -5.28 5.77
N LEU A 91 13.80 -4.26 5.26
CA LEU A 91 12.42 -4.41 4.82
C LEU A 91 12.30 -5.37 3.63
N VAL A 92 13.23 -5.33 2.67
CA VAL A 92 13.26 -6.25 1.54
C VAL A 92 13.53 -7.68 2.01
N ALA A 93 14.50 -7.88 2.91
CA ALA A 93 14.79 -9.20 3.47
C ALA A 93 13.59 -9.77 4.25
N ALA A 94 12.94 -8.93 5.07
CA ALA A 94 11.73 -9.32 5.81
C ALA A 94 10.54 -9.60 4.89
N GLY A 95 10.35 -8.80 3.84
CA GLY A 95 9.31 -9.03 2.84
C GLY A 95 9.54 -10.32 2.06
N LEU A 96 10.80 -10.60 1.68
CA LEU A 96 11.16 -11.83 0.97
C LEU A 96 10.98 -13.07 1.86
N SER A 97 11.38 -13.00 3.13
CA SER A 97 11.17 -14.13 4.06
C SER A 97 9.68 -14.39 4.29
N ALA A 98 8.87 -13.34 4.45
CA ALA A 98 7.42 -13.47 4.55
C ALA A 98 6.79 -14.04 3.26
N ALA A 99 7.25 -13.60 2.08
CA ALA A 99 6.78 -14.12 0.80
C ALA A 99 7.04 -15.63 0.65
N VAL A 100 8.25 -16.07 1.02
CA VAL A 100 8.63 -17.49 0.99
C VAL A 100 7.77 -18.29 1.97
N LEU A 101 7.55 -17.77 3.18
CA LEU A 101 6.74 -18.46 4.20
C LEU A 101 5.27 -18.60 3.75
N MET A 102 4.68 -17.53 3.21
CA MET A 102 3.31 -17.56 2.70
C MET A 102 3.14 -18.50 1.51
N SER A 103 4.14 -18.53 0.62
CA SER A 103 4.13 -19.46 -0.51
C SER A 103 4.31 -20.91 -0.05
N ALA A 104 5.17 -21.17 0.95
CA ALA A 104 5.41 -22.51 1.49
C ALA A 104 4.18 -23.08 2.20
N TRP A 105 3.37 -22.23 2.83
CA TRP A 105 2.09 -22.62 3.43
C TRP A 105 0.94 -22.76 2.42
N GLY A 106 1.18 -22.47 1.14
CA GLY A 106 0.16 -22.58 0.09
C GLY A 106 -0.99 -21.58 0.24
N LEU A 107 -0.79 -20.49 0.99
CA LEU A 107 -1.83 -19.47 1.22
C LEU A 107 -2.08 -18.64 -0.04
N VAL A 108 -1.02 -18.33 -0.77
CA VAL A 108 -1.01 -17.42 -1.91
C VAL A 108 0.04 -17.93 -2.92
N GLY A 109 -0.19 -17.67 -4.21
CA GLY A 109 0.76 -18.04 -5.27
C GLY A 109 2.13 -17.37 -5.10
N PRO A 110 3.23 -17.95 -5.64
CA PRO A 110 4.58 -17.42 -5.44
C PRO A 110 4.80 -16.00 -5.97
N ARG A 111 4.09 -15.62 -7.04
CA ARG A 111 4.22 -14.29 -7.65
C ARG A 111 3.48 -13.24 -6.83
N GLU A 112 2.27 -13.58 -6.38
CA GLU A 112 1.42 -12.75 -5.54
C GLU A 112 2.02 -12.58 -4.15
N SER A 113 2.59 -13.64 -3.56
CA SER A 113 3.24 -13.56 -2.25
C SER A 113 4.48 -12.68 -2.31
N LEU A 114 5.29 -12.81 -3.36
CA LEU A 114 6.47 -11.98 -3.57
C LEU A 114 6.10 -10.51 -3.75
N LEU A 115 5.24 -10.22 -4.73
CA LEU A 115 4.86 -8.84 -5.05
C LEU A 115 4.05 -8.20 -3.93
N GLY A 116 3.22 -8.97 -3.21
CA GLY A 116 2.39 -8.46 -2.11
C GLY A 116 3.14 -8.24 -0.80
N MET A 117 4.21 -8.99 -0.52
CA MET A 117 4.98 -8.86 0.72
C MET A 117 6.17 -7.91 0.60
N ILE A 118 6.81 -7.85 -0.57
CA ILE A 118 7.94 -6.94 -0.79
C ILE A 118 7.51 -5.48 -0.58
N PRO A 119 8.35 -4.65 0.07
CA PRO A 119 8.09 -3.22 0.17
C PRO A 119 8.24 -2.57 -1.22
N GLY A 120 7.25 -1.75 -1.61
CA GLY A 120 7.23 -1.07 -2.89
C GLY A 120 6.04 -0.13 -3.01
N GLY A 121 5.99 0.65 -4.09
CA GLY A 121 4.83 1.48 -4.41
C GLY A 121 3.65 0.61 -4.83
N VAL A 122 2.47 0.81 -4.24
CA VAL A 122 1.26 0.02 -4.54
C VAL A 122 0.97 -0.01 -6.05
N GLY A 123 1.04 1.14 -6.71
CA GLY A 123 0.78 1.24 -8.15
C GLY A 123 1.82 0.51 -9.03
N GLU A 124 3.08 0.43 -8.58
CA GLU A 124 4.12 -0.32 -9.30
C GLU A 124 3.95 -1.82 -9.10
N MET A 125 3.66 -2.26 -7.87
CA MET A 125 3.50 -3.68 -7.58
C MET A 125 2.25 -4.26 -8.26
N VAL A 126 1.16 -3.48 -8.34
CA VAL A 126 -0.07 -3.86 -9.05
C VAL A 126 0.13 -3.89 -10.57
N ALA A 127 0.94 -2.98 -11.12
CA ALA A 127 1.28 -3.03 -12.54
C ALA A 127 2.24 -4.20 -12.86
N ALA A 128 3.21 -4.46 -11.98
CA ALA A 128 4.12 -5.59 -12.09
C ALA A 128 3.36 -6.92 -11.98
N SER A 129 2.38 -7.04 -11.08
CA SER A 129 1.55 -8.25 -10.99
C SER A 129 0.76 -8.47 -12.28
N ALA A 130 0.18 -7.42 -12.85
CA ALA A 130 -0.55 -7.53 -14.12
C ALA A 130 0.39 -7.98 -15.26
N ALA A 131 1.60 -7.43 -15.34
CA ALA A 131 2.60 -7.82 -16.33
C ALA A 131 3.11 -9.26 -16.16
N LEU A 132 3.20 -9.73 -14.91
CA LEU A 132 3.64 -11.09 -14.57
C LEU A 132 2.50 -12.11 -14.56
N GLY A 133 1.28 -11.71 -14.93
CA GLY A 133 0.09 -12.57 -14.95
C GLY A 133 -0.33 -13.06 -13.55
N ALA A 134 0.04 -12.31 -12.51
CA ALA A 134 -0.36 -12.56 -11.13
C ALA A 134 -1.66 -11.80 -10.80
N ASP A 135 -2.40 -12.27 -9.80
CA ASP A 135 -3.64 -11.60 -9.36
C ASP A 135 -3.34 -10.21 -8.78
N SER A 136 -3.65 -9.19 -9.59
CA SER A 136 -3.37 -7.80 -9.27
C SER A 136 -4.33 -7.24 -8.22
N ALA A 137 -5.55 -7.77 -8.14
CA ALA A 137 -6.51 -7.40 -7.10
C ALA A 137 -6.05 -7.95 -5.75
N LEU A 138 -5.54 -9.18 -5.72
CA LEU A 138 -4.96 -9.78 -4.51
C LEU A 138 -3.73 -8.99 -4.02
N VAL A 139 -2.79 -8.67 -4.91
CA VAL A 139 -1.59 -7.88 -4.57
C VAL A 139 -1.95 -6.48 -4.05
N ALA A 140 -2.93 -5.81 -4.67
CA ALA A 140 -3.45 -4.53 -4.19
C ALA A 140 -4.08 -4.66 -2.79
N GLY A 141 -4.89 -5.70 -2.58
CA GLY A 141 -5.53 -6.00 -1.30
C GLY A 141 -4.50 -6.26 -0.19
N MET A 142 -3.45 -7.04 -0.46
CA MET A 142 -2.36 -7.29 0.48
C MET A 142 -1.66 -6.00 0.91
N HIS A 143 -1.43 -5.06 -0.02
CA HIS A 143 -0.86 -3.76 0.29
C HIS A 143 -1.78 -2.90 1.15
N VAL A 144 -3.08 -2.89 0.86
CA VAL A 144 -4.06 -2.17 1.68
C VAL A 144 -4.15 -2.74 3.09
N ILE A 145 -4.22 -4.07 3.22
CA ILE A 145 -4.21 -4.74 4.52
C ILE A 145 -2.95 -4.35 5.31
N ARG A 146 -1.77 -4.38 4.66
CA ARG A 146 -0.51 -3.95 5.29
C ARG A 146 -0.59 -2.50 5.78
N LEU A 147 -1.10 -1.58 4.96
CA LEU A 147 -1.29 -0.18 5.35
C LEU A 147 -2.20 -0.06 6.58
N LEU A 148 -3.35 -0.73 6.59
CA LEU A 148 -4.29 -0.71 7.72
C LEU A 148 -3.63 -1.25 8.99
N ILE A 149 -2.96 -2.40 8.90
CA ILE A 149 -2.23 -3.01 10.04
C ILE A 149 -1.16 -2.05 10.56
N THR A 150 -0.33 -1.47 9.68
CA THR A 150 0.71 -0.53 10.10
C THR A 150 0.10 0.71 10.75
N LEU A 151 -0.96 1.28 10.19
CA LEU A 151 -1.63 2.46 10.74
C LEU A 151 -2.23 2.23 12.13
N TRP A 152 -2.72 1.01 12.39
CA TRP A 152 -3.31 0.66 13.69
C TRP A 152 -2.25 0.23 14.71
N THR A 153 -1.24 -0.51 14.25
CA THR A 153 -0.19 -1.08 15.11
C THR A 153 0.86 -0.04 15.48
N LEU A 154 1.23 0.87 14.57
CA LEU A 154 2.26 1.89 14.81
C LEU A 154 1.98 2.77 16.04
N PRO A 155 0.78 3.38 16.24
CA PRO A 155 0.53 4.17 17.44
C PRO A 155 0.58 3.34 18.73
N LEU A 156 0.13 2.08 18.68
CA LEU A 156 0.22 1.16 19.83
C LEU A 156 1.68 0.86 20.17
N LEU A 157 2.49 0.57 19.14
CA LEU A 157 3.91 0.27 19.30
C LEU A 157 4.69 1.48 19.80
N VAL A 158 4.38 2.68 19.30
CA VAL A 158 4.97 3.93 19.79
C VAL A 158 4.58 4.20 21.24
N ARG A 159 3.30 4.03 21.62
CA ARG A 159 2.87 4.18 23.02
C ARG A 159 3.57 3.19 23.95
N TRP A 160 3.74 1.95 23.51
CA TRP A 160 4.46 0.92 24.24
C TRP A 160 5.97 1.22 24.36
N ALA A 161 6.61 1.65 23.28
CA ALA A 161 8.02 2.04 23.30
C ALA A 161 8.26 3.26 24.21
N MET A 162 7.32 4.21 24.24
CA MET A 162 7.37 5.38 25.13
C MET A 162 7.14 5.01 26.59
N SER A 163 6.29 4.02 26.89
CA SER A 163 6.10 3.55 28.28
C SER A 163 7.35 2.86 28.82
N TRP A 164 8.15 2.21 27.96
CA TRP A 164 9.45 1.65 28.32
C TRP A 164 10.53 2.70 28.59
N ARG A 165 10.44 3.87 27.94
CA ARG A 165 11.39 4.99 28.19
C ARG A 165 11.06 5.82 29.42
N ARG A 166 9.84 5.74 29.96
CA ARG A 166 9.47 6.27 31.28
C ARG A 166 9.88 5.28 32.38
N GLY A 167 11.19 5.06 32.53
CA GLY A 167 11.72 4.45 33.75
C GLY A 167 11.44 5.35 34.97
N PRO A 168 11.30 4.79 36.18
CA PRO A 168 10.83 5.50 37.37
C PRO A 168 11.84 6.59 37.80
N ARG A 169 11.57 7.84 37.46
CA ARG A 169 12.36 9.01 37.92
C ARG A 169 11.51 10.16 38.49
N GLU A 170 10.23 9.90 38.78
CA GLU A 170 9.31 10.90 39.34
C GLU A 170 8.80 10.53 40.75
N ALA A 171 9.38 9.52 41.42
CA ALA A 171 9.01 9.13 42.78
C ALA A 171 9.88 9.80 43.88
N GLU A 172 10.68 10.81 43.54
CA GLU A 172 11.63 11.44 44.47
C GLU A 172 11.65 12.98 44.40
N GLN A 173 10.48 13.60 44.18
CA GLN A 173 10.26 15.02 44.46
C GLN A 173 9.00 15.22 45.29
#